data_AF-A0A150S5Q9-F1
#
_entry.id   AF-A0A150S5Q9-F1
#
_cell.length_a   1.000
_cell.length_b   1.000
_cell.length_c   1.000
_cell.angle_alpha   90.00
_cell.angle_beta   90.00
_cell.angle_gamma   90.00
#
_symmetry.space_group_name_H-M   'P 1'
#
loop_
_entity.id
_entity.type
_entity.pdbx_description
1 polymer ?
#
loop_
_entity_poly.entity_id
_entity_poly.type
_entity_poly.pdbx_seq_one_letter_code
_entity_poly.pdbx_strand_id
1 'polypeptide(L)'
;MATSIRRLTRLEAEQAIAVQNALRLDLLKLRAGSIFHADATTGVSLEDLTAGSSTADQVAFTLACSAAYTAHIASACAAATGQGAHLAADATNVLTTPNPTDLASCNARMNEIKAQYNLHRASTTFHPVADSTNTMAASDATNAATLATLGNQVKARLNAHFAAAFTHQATLLVSP
;
A
#
# COMPACT_ATOMS: atom_id res chain seq x y z
N MET A 1 2.89 -28.92 -20.73
CA MET A 1 1.98 -28.80 -21.89
C MET A 1 1.00 -27.70 -21.58
N ALA A 2 0.76 -26.76 -22.50
CA ALA A 2 -0.29 -25.76 -22.34
C ALA A 2 -1.55 -26.22 -23.06
N THR A 3 -2.68 -26.31 -22.35
CA THR A 3 -3.99 -26.57 -22.96
C THR A 3 -4.53 -25.24 -23.47
N SER A 4 -4.77 -25.14 -24.78
CA SER A 4 -5.37 -23.93 -25.36
C SER A 4 -6.90 -24.02 -25.26
N ILE A 5 -7.52 -23.09 -24.55
CA ILE A 5 -8.98 -22.92 -24.54
C ILE A 5 -9.30 -21.76 -25.48
N ARG A 6 -10.21 -21.98 -26.45
CA ARG A 6 -10.61 -20.98 -27.46
C ARG A 6 -12.14 -20.91 -27.48
N ARG A 7 -12.69 -19.76 -27.89
CA ARG A 7 -14.14 -19.52 -28.05
C ARG A 7 -14.95 -19.66 -26.75
N LEU A 8 -14.42 -19.15 -25.64
CA LEU A 8 -15.20 -19.00 -24.41
C LEU A 8 -16.38 -18.06 -24.66
N THR A 9 -17.56 -18.44 -24.20
CA THR A 9 -18.67 -17.50 -24.03
C THR A 9 -18.33 -16.50 -22.93
N ARG A 10 -19.05 -15.37 -22.90
CA ARG A 10 -18.87 -14.36 -21.84
C ARG A 10 -19.01 -14.96 -20.44
N LEU A 11 -20.01 -15.82 -20.23
CA LEU A 11 -20.24 -16.47 -18.93
C LEU A 11 -19.06 -17.36 -18.52
N GLU A 12 -18.52 -18.15 -19.44
CA GLU A 12 -17.38 -19.02 -19.16
C GLU A 12 -16.09 -18.21 -18.90
N ALA A 13 -15.90 -17.09 -19.61
CA ALA A 13 -14.77 -16.19 -19.39
C ALA A 13 -14.84 -15.53 -18.00
N GLU A 14 -16.02 -15.06 -17.58
CA GLU A 14 -16.25 -14.47 -16.26
C GLU A 14 -15.97 -15.49 -15.15
N GLN A 15 -16.45 -16.73 -15.30
CA GLN A 15 -16.20 -17.81 -14.33
C GLN A 15 -14.72 -18.21 -14.25
N ALA A 16 -14.03 -18.32 -15.39
CA ALA A 16 -12.61 -18.68 -15.42
C ALA A 16 -11.75 -17.65 -14.65
N ILE A 17 -12.06 -16.37 -14.80
CA ILE A 17 -11.35 -15.30 -14.09
C ILE A 17 -11.68 -15.27 -12.61
N ALA A 18 -12.95 -15.49 -12.24
CA ALA A 18 -13.32 -15.61 -10.84
C ALA A 18 -12.53 -16.71 -10.14
N VAL A 19 -12.39 -17.88 -10.78
CA VAL A 19 -11.56 -18.99 -10.27
C VAL A 19 -10.08 -18.60 -10.20
N GLN A 20 -9.54 -17.96 -11.24
CA GLN A 20 -8.13 -17.51 -11.25
C GLN A 20 -7.83 -16.53 -10.10
N ASN A 21 -8.70 -15.53 -9.90
CA ASN A 21 -8.54 -14.53 -8.85
C ASN A 21 -8.72 -15.15 -7.45
N ALA A 22 -9.63 -16.11 -7.28
CA ALA A 22 -9.78 -16.87 -6.04
C ALA A 22 -8.52 -17.71 -5.73
N LEU A 23 -7.97 -18.42 -6.72
CA LEU A 23 -6.72 -19.18 -6.56
C LEU A 23 -5.54 -18.29 -6.15
N ARG A 24 -5.50 -17.06 -6.66
CA ARG A 24 -4.47 -16.08 -6.27
C ARG A 24 -4.59 -15.66 -4.81
N LEU A 25 -5.82 -15.48 -4.32
CA LEU A 25 -6.06 -15.17 -2.91
C LEU A 25 -5.72 -16.36 -2.00
N ASP A 26 -6.06 -17.58 -2.41
CA ASP A 26 -5.66 -18.79 -1.69
C ASP A 26 -4.14 -18.95 -1.67
N LEU A 27 -3.48 -18.61 -2.79
CA LEU A 27 -2.03 -18.58 -2.85
C LEU A 27 -1.42 -17.56 -1.89
N LEU A 28 -2.01 -16.37 -1.74
CA LEU A 28 -1.56 -15.38 -0.75
C LEU A 28 -1.60 -15.97 0.66
N LYS A 29 -2.69 -16.67 1.00
CA LYS A 29 -2.85 -17.33 2.31
C LYS A 29 -1.87 -18.50 2.52
N LEU A 30 -1.50 -19.20 1.45
CA LEU A 30 -0.57 -20.35 1.48
C LEU A 30 0.91 -19.95 1.43
N ARG A 31 1.26 -18.81 0.85
CA ARG A 31 2.65 -18.34 0.61
C ARG A 31 3.29 -17.71 1.86
N ALA A 32 3.25 -18.42 2.98
CA ALA A 32 4.01 -18.08 4.18
C ALA A 32 5.51 -17.93 3.83
N GLY A 33 5.99 -16.69 3.58
CA GLY A 33 7.42 -16.38 3.61
C GLY A 33 8.03 -15.49 2.52
N SER A 34 7.33 -15.07 1.45
CA SER A 34 8.00 -14.25 0.42
C SER A 34 7.22 -13.05 -0.14
N ILE A 35 5.90 -13.01 0.01
CA ILE A 35 5.04 -11.94 -0.53
C ILE A 35 3.95 -11.65 0.50
N PHE A 36 3.70 -10.38 0.77
CA PHE A 36 2.68 -9.95 1.72
C PHE A 36 1.49 -9.22 1.10
N HIS A 37 1.57 -8.82 -0.18
CA HIS A 37 0.44 -8.25 -0.92
C HIS A 37 -0.05 -9.14 -2.06
N ALA A 38 -1.36 -9.19 -2.27
CA ALA A 38 -1.92 -9.73 -3.50
C ALA A 38 -1.61 -8.77 -4.66
N ASP A 39 -2.28 -7.62 -4.73
CA ASP A 39 -2.04 -6.54 -5.70
C ASP A 39 -1.11 -5.45 -5.14
N ALA A 40 -0.36 -4.81 -6.04
CA ALA A 40 0.34 -3.57 -5.70
C ALA A 40 -0.64 -2.39 -5.65
N THR A 41 -0.43 -1.47 -4.71
CA THR A 41 -1.20 -0.21 -4.63
C THR A 41 -0.41 0.97 -5.19
N THR A 42 -1.13 2.04 -5.54
CA THR A 42 -0.52 3.27 -6.06
C THR A 42 0.42 3.90 -5.04
N GLY A 43 1.68 4.10 -5.45
CA GLY A 43 2.68 4.80 -4.65
C GLY A 43 2.59 6.32 -4.73
N VAL A 44 3.41 6.99 -3.93
CA VAL A 44 3.59 8.45 -3.97
C VAL A 44 4.58 8.81 -5.07
N SER A 45 4.18 9.68 -6.00
CA SER A 45 4.96 10.09 -7.17
C SER A 45 5.54 11.51 -7.09
N LEU A 46 5.23 12.28 -6.05
CA LEU A 46 5.80 13.62 -5.87
C LEU A 46 7.31 13.58 -5.70
N GLU A 47 7.99 14.64 -6.12
CA GLU A 47 9.42 14.81 -5.87
C GLU A 47 9.75 14.80 -4.37
N ASP A 48 10.99 14.43 -4.05
CA ASP A 48 11.49 14.40 -2.67
C ASP A 48 11.52 15.80 -2.06
N LEU A 49 11.20 15.89 -0.77
CA LEU A 49 11.37 17.12 -0.01
C LEU A 49 12.84 17.44 0.18
N THR A 50 13.15 18.73 0.24
CA THR A 50 14.46 19.24 0.66
C THR A 50 14.29 20.14 1.87
N ALA A 51 15.38 20.45 2.57
CA ALA A 51 15.34 21.38 3.71
C ALA A 51 14.86 22.80 3.31
N GLY A 52 14.95 23.16 2.03
CA GLY A 52 14.48 24.43 1.48
C GLY A 52 13.06 24.39 0.89
N SER A 53 12.38 23.23 0.91
CA SER A 53 11.00 23.11 0.42
C SER A 53 10.08 24.05 1.19
N SER A 54 9.17 24.72 0.47
CA SER A 54 8.23 25.66 1.09
C SER A 54 7.23 24.93 1.99
N THR A 55 6.55 25.64 2.88
CA THR A 55 5.46 25.04 3.68
C THR A 55 4.34 24.47 2.79
N ALA A 56 4.06 25.09 1.64
CA ALA A 56 3.08 24.56 0.68
C ALA A 56 3.53 23.20 0.11
N ASP A 57 4.82 23.07 -0.25
CA ASP A 57 5.37 21.80 -0.75
C ASP A 57 5.36 20.72 0.35
N GLN A 58 5.71 21.08 1.58
CA GLN A 58 5.69 20.18 2.74
C GLN A 58 4.27 19.67 3.03
N VAL A 59 3.27 20.55 2.96
CA VAL A 59 1.86 20.19 3.14
C VAL A 59 1.39 19.28 2.00
N ALA A 60 1.66 19.63 0.75
CA ALA A 60 1.28 18.83 -0.42
C ALA A 60 1.90 17.42 -0.36
N PHE A 61 3.19 17.33 -0.06
CA PHE A 61 3.89 16.06 0.10
C PHE A 61 3.31 15.22 1.24
N THR A 62 3.03 15.85 2.38
CA THR A 62 2.50 15.14 3.55
C THR A 62 1.08 14.62 3.32
N LEU A 63 0.25 15.40 2.63
CA LEU A 63 -1.09 14.97 2.21
C LEU A 63 -1.02 13.81 1.21
N ALA A 64 -0.09 13.84 0.25
CA ALA A 64 0.06 12.75 -0.71
C ALA A 64 0.47 11.43 -0.01
N CYS A 65 1.43 11.48 0.92
CA CYS A 65 1.81 10.31 1.70
C CYS A 65 0.65 9.80 2.58
N SER A 66 -0.09 10.72 3.20
CA SER A 66 -1.27 10.40 4.00
C SER A 66 -2.33 9.67 3.17
N ALA A 67 -2.65 10.21 1.99
CA ALA A 67 -3.64 9.63 1.10
C ALA A 67 -3.22 8.25 0.59
N ALA A 68 -1.95 8.09 0.19
CA ALA A 68 -1.41 6.82 -0.28
C ALA A 68 -1.44 5.75 0.83
N TYR A 69 -1.02 6.11 2.06
CA TYR A 69 -1.10 5.22 3.21
C TYR A 69 -2.55 4.82 3.52
N THR A 70 -3.46 5.79 3.65
CA THR A 70 -4.88 5.53 3.95
C THR A 70 -5.54 4.65 2.89
N ALA A 71 -5.27 4.90 1.61
CA ALA A 71 -5.80 4.07 0.53
C ALA A 71 -5.25 2.64 0.56
N HIS A 72 -3.95 2.50 0.86
CA HIS A 72 -3.30 1.20 0.95
C HIS A 72 -3.86 0.34 2.08
N ILE A 73 -3.90 0.87 3.31
CA ILE A 73 -4.37 0.11 4.48
C ILE A 73 -5.84 -0.33 4.34
N ALA A 74 -6.65 0.40 3.59
CA ALA A 74 -8.04 0.06 3.28
C ALA A 74 -8.20 -0.98 2.14
N SER A 75 -7.13 -1.32 1.42
CA SER A 75 -7.15 -2.20 0.23
C SER A 75 -7.26 -3.68 0.60
N ALA A 76 -8.42 -4.10 1.08
CA ALA A 76 -8.73 -5.51 1.29
C ALA A 76 -9.01 -6.22 -0.05
N CYS A 77 -8.55 -7.46 -0.20
CA CYS A 77 -8.93 -8.31 -1.32
C CYS A 77 -10.45 -8.53 -1.33
N ALA A 78 -11.13 -8.02 -2.36
CA ALA A 78 -12.56 -8.25 -2.53
C ALA A 78 -12.82 -9.71 -2.94
N ALA A 79 -13.68 -10.42 -2.20
CA ALA A 79 -13.96 -11.83 -2.50
C ALA A 79 -14.55 -12.06 -3.91
N ALA A 80 -15.28 -11.08 -4.46
CA ALA A 80 -15.92 -11.19 -5.78
C ALA A 80 -14.94 -10.99 -6.94
N THR A 81 -13.92 -10.14 -6.79
CA THR A 81 -13.00 -9.76 -7.88
C THR A 81 -11.57 -10.22 -7.64
N GLY A 82 -11.22 -10.60 -6.41
CA GLY A 82 -9.85 -10.87 -5.94
C GLY A 82 -8.90 -9.67 -6.06
N GLN A 83 -9.44 -8.46 -6.22
CA GLN A 83 -8.66 -7.22 -6.28
C GLN A 83 -8.43 -6.67 -4.87
N GLY A 84 -7.19 -6.30 -4.56
CA GLY A 84 -6.78 -5.68 -3.31
C GLY A 84 -5.40 -6.14 -2.85
N ALA A 85 -4.81 -5.42 -1.89
CA ALA A 85 -3.48 -5.76 -1.36
C ALA A 85 -3.55 -6.79 -0.21
N HIS A 86 -4.48 -6.60 0.72
CA HIS A 86 -4.47 -7.26 2.03
C HIS A 86 -5.49 -8.40 2.16
N LEU A 87 -5.29 -9.26 3.15
CA LEU A 87 -6.27 -10.28 3.57
C LEU A 87 -7.55 -9.65 4.12
N ALA A 88 -7.42 -8.50 4.78
CA ALA A 88 -8.50 -7.69 5.34
C ALA A 88 -8.05 -6.22 5.41
N ALA A 89 -9.02 -5.30 5.49
CA ALA A 89 -8.71 -3.89 5.68
C ALA A 89 -8.17 -3.66 7.08
N ASP A 90 -7.16 -2.80 7.20
CA ASP A 90 -6.60 -2.40 8.48
C ASP A 90 -7.35 -1.19 9.04
N ALA A 91 -8.23 -1.47 10.01
CA ALA A 91 -8.98 -0.48 10.76
C ALA A 91 -8.30 -0.08 12.08
N THR A 92 -7.10 -0.61 12.37
CA THR A 92 -6.38 -0.38 13.63
C THR A 92 -5.32 0.69 13.46
N ASN A 93 -4.48 0.60 12.42
CA ASN A 93 -3.35 1.50 12.21
C ASN A 93 -3.76 2.72 11.37
N VAL A 94 -4.89 3.32 11.72
CA VAL A 94 -5.47 4.46 11.00
C VAL A 94 -4.83 5.77 11.46
N LEU A 95 -4.79 6.75 10.57
CA LEU A 95 -4.28 8.08 10.91
C LEU A 95 -5.38 8.92 11.56
N THR A 96 -5.08 9.52 12.71
CA THR A 96 -6.03 10.25 13.56
C THR A 96 -5.72 11.74 13.66
N THR A 97 -4.49 12.15 13.39
CA THR A 97 -4.15 13.57 13.33
C THR A 97 -4.93 14.27 12.20
N PRO A 98 -5.32 15.54 12.37
CA PRO A 98 -5.95 16.31 11.30
C PRO A 98 -5.04 16.44 10.07
N ASN A 99 -5.65 16.75 8.92
CA ASN A 99 -4.89 17.11 7.72
C ASN A 99 -3.97 18.30 8.03
N PRO A 100 -2.68 18.24 7.63
CA PRO A 100 -1.73 19.28 7.94
C PRO A 100 -1.99 20.55 7.12
N THR A 101 -1.75 21.70 7.73
CA THR A 101 -1.87 23.03 7.11
C THR A 101 -0.62 23.89 7.30
N ASP A 102 0.35 23.42 8.08
CA ASP A 102 1.60 24.10 8.39
C ASP A 102 2.72 23.08 8.69
N LEU A 103 3.95 23.56 8.94
CA LEU A 103 5.09 22.69 9.25
C LEU A 103 4.88 21.85 10.52
N ALA A 104 4.29 22.42 11.57
CA ALA A 104 4.12 21.72 12.84
C ALA A 104 3.15 20.54 12.70
N SER A 105 2.04 20.74 12.00
CA SER A 105 1.08 19.69 11.67
C SER A 105 1.66 18.69 10.66
N CYS A 106 2.52 19.09 9.71
CA CYS A 106 3.25 18.16 8.86
C CYS A 106 4.17 17.23 9.67
N ASN A 107 4.91 17.77 10.64
CA ASN A 107 5.76 16.98 11.54
C ASN A 107 4.93 15.96 12.32
N ALA A 108 3.83 16.39 12.94
CA ALA A 108 2.93 15.51 13.68
C ALA A 108 2.38 14.39 12.78
N ARG A 109 1.94 14.73 11.56
CA ARG A 109 1.38 13.76 10.61
C ARG A 109 2.40 12.73 10.14
N MET A 110 3.63 13.15 9.81
CA MET A 110 4.68 12.23 9.38
C MET A 110 5.15 11.30 10.49
N ASN A 111 5.22 11.80 11.73
CA ASN A 111 5.53 10.97 12.90
C ASN A 111 4.42 9.94 13.15
N GLU A 112 3.15 10.32 12.98
CA GLU A 112 2.03 9.38 13.06
C GLU A 112 2.11 8.32 11.95
N ILE A 113 2.33 8.71 10.68
CA ILE A 113 2.48 7.77 9.57
C ILE A 113 3.59 6.77 9.88
N LYS A 114 4.76 7.22 10.34
CA LYS A 114 5.86 6.34 10.74
C LYS A 114 5.44 5.31 11.78
N ALA A 115 4.79 5.75 12.86
CA ALA A 115 4.36 4.87 13.94
C ALA A 115 3.34 3.83 13.43
N GLN A 116 2.28 4.30 12.75
CA GLN A 116 1.20 3.44 12.28
C GLN A 116 1.68 2.47 11.20
N TYR A 117 2.48 2.93 10.25
CA TYR A 117 3.05 2.08 9.22
C TYR A 117 3.94 0.97 9.80
N ASN A 118 4.80 1.29 10.78
CA ASN A 118 5.67 0.29 11.40
C ASN A 118 4.88 -0.81 12.15
N LEU A 119 3.69 -0.49 12.66
CA LEU A 119 2.76 -1.47 13.22
C LEU A 119 2.04 -2.25 12.10
N HIS A 120 1.52 -1.54 11.10
CA HIS A 120 0.80 -2.09 9.95
C HIS A 120 1.63 -3.16 9.22
N ARG A 121 2.83 -2.79 8.76
CA ARG A 121 3.75 -3.68 8.04
C ARG A 121 4.07 -4.96 8.81
N ALA A 122 3.91 -4.94 10.13
CA ALA A 122 4.25 -6.04 11.02
C ALA A 122 3.10 -7.00 11.29
N SER A 123 1.90 -6.58 10.93
CA SER A 123 0.68 -7.25 11.29
C SER A 123 0.41 -8.43 10.37
N THR A 124 0.49 -9.64 10.92
CA THR A 124 0.01 -10.84 10.23
C THR A 124 -1.51 -10.98 10.29
N THR A 125 -2.23 -9.96 10.76
CA THR A 125 -3.70 -9.88 10.68
C THR A 125 -4.14 -9.49 9.26
N PHE A 126 -3.38 -8.60 8.61
CA PHE A 126 -3.72 -8.07 7.28
C PHE A 126 -2.77 -8.59 6.20
N HIS A 127 -1.55 -8.95 6.58
CA HIS A 127 -0.57 -9.62 5.74
C HIS A 127 -0.51 -11.12 6.06
N PRO A 128 -0.22 -12.00 5.08
CA PRO A 128 0.08 -13.41 5.34
C PRO A 128 1.44 -13.61 6.03
N VAL A 129 2.34 -12.64 5.93
CA VAL A 129 3.67 -12.61 6.56
C VAL A 129 4.04 -11.16 6.87
N ALA A 130 4.76 -10.94 7.96
CA ALA A 130 5.23 -9.61 8.32
C ALA A 130 6.32 -9.11 7.34
N ASP A 131 6.25 -7.83 6.95
CA ASP A 131 7.31 -7.18 6.18
C ASP A 131 8.50 -6.81 7.09
N SER A 132 9.53 -7.65 7.12
CA SER A 132 10.74 -7.38 7.90
C SER A 132 11.74 -6.42 7.23
N THR A 133 11.48 -5.97 6.01
CA THR A 133 12.44 -5.26 5.16
C THR A 133 12.21 -3.75 5.13
N ASN A 134 10.94 -3.31 5.02
CA ASN A 134 10.64 -1.90 4.78
C ASN A 134 10.41 -1.09 6.06
N THR A 135 11.19 -1.32 7.11
CA THR A 135 11.07 -0.58 8.37
C THR A 135 11.47 0.90 8.21
N MET A 136 10.74 1.79 8.90
CA MET A 136 11.09 3.21 9.01
C MET A 136 11.88 3.45 10.30
N ALA A 137 13.13 3.89 10.16
CA ALA A 137 14.09 4.09 11.25
C ALA A 137 14.60 5.53 11.40
N ALA A 138 14.21 6.43 10.49
CA ALA A 138 14.54 7.86 10.60
C ALA A 138 13.98 8.43 11.91
N SER A 139 14.71 9.38 12.50
CA SER A 139 14.24 10.12 13.68
C SER A 139 12.94 10.86 13.39
N ASP A 140 12.18 11.14 14.44
CA ASP A 140 10.94 11.91 14.34
C ASP A 140 11.23 13.33 13.85
N ALA A 141 10.31 13.84 13.04
CA ALA A 141 10.34 15.19 12.51
C ALA A 141 10.05 16.19 13.62
N THR A 142 10.91 17.21 13.72
CA THR A 142 10.83 18.32 14.69
C THR A 142 11.05 19.68 14.02
N ASN A 143 11.50 19.70 12.76
CA ASN A 143 11.73 20.89 11.95
C ASN A 143 11.73 20.50 10.46
N ALA A 144 11.87 21.46 9.55
CA ALA A 144 11.81 21.22 8.10
C ALA A 144 12.87 20.22 7.58
N ALA A 145 14.09 20.23 8.15
CA ALA A 145 15.15 19.32 7.70
C ALA A 145 14.89 17.87 8.15
N THR A 146 14.45 17.68 9.40
CA THR A 146 14.07 16.34 9.90
C THR A 146 12.77 15.86 9.25
N LEU A 147 11.84 16.76 8.91
CA LEU A 147 10.66 16.45 8.09
C LEU A 147 11.03 15.94 6.71
N ALA A 148 11.94 16.62 5.99
CA ALA A 148 12.38 16.17 4.67
C ALA A 148 13.03 14.77 4.76
N THR A 149 13.87 14.55 5.77
CA THR A 149 14.52 13.25 6.00
C THR A 149 13.50 12.14 6.27
N LEU A 150 12.56 12.36 7.20
CA LEU A 150 11.54 11.37 7.53
C LEU A 150 10.57 11.18 6.37
N GLY A 151 10.06 12.26 5.77
CA GLY A 151 9.10 12.23 4.67
C GLY A 151 9.63 11.47 3.44
N ASN A 152 10.88 11.68 3.06
CA ASN A 152 11.48 10.95 1.94
C ASN A 152 11.67 9.46 2.26
N GLN A 153 12.04 9.11 3.51
CA GLN A 153 12.04 7.72 3.94
C GLN A 153 10.63 7.12 3.93
N VAL A 154 9.62 7.87 4.39
CA VAL A 154 8.22 7.46 4.38
C VAL A 154 7.80 7.10 2.95
N LYS A 155 7.99 8.02 2.01
CA LYS A 155 7.70 7.79 0.58
C LYS A 155 8.41 6.55 0.05
N ALA A 156 9.72 6.44 0.27
CA ALA A 156 10.52 5.32 -0.25
C ALA A 156 10.04 3.97 0.30
N ARG A 157 9.77 3.89 1.61
CA ARG A 157 9.32 2.65 2.26
C ARG A 157 7.90 2.28 1.90
N LEU A 158 6.98 3.25 1.83
CA LEU A 158 5.62 3.00 1.33
C LEU A 158 5.67 2.44 -0.10
N ASN A 159 6.39 3.09 -1.01
CA ASN A 159 6.46 2.64 -2.40
C ASN A 159 7.07 1.24 -2.54
N ALA A 160 8.14 0.94 -1.79
CA ALA A 160 8.74 -0.39 -1.79
C ALA A 160 7.82 -1.46 -1.20
N HIS A 161 7.12 -1.14 -0.10
CA HIS A 161 6.13 -2.00 0.53
C HIS A 161 4.98 -2.29 -0.44
N PHE A 162 4.40 -1.24 -1.04
CA PHE A 162 3.26 -1.37 -1.96
C PHE A 162 3.60 -2.19 -3.19
N ALA A 163 4.84 -2.12 -3.69
CA ALA A 163 5.30 -2.87 -4.84
C ALA A 163 5.57 -4.36 -4.55
N ALA A 164 5.69 -4.77 -3.28
CA ALA A 164 5.99 -6.14 -2.88
C ALA A 164 4.74 -7.05 -2.91
N ALA A 165 4.20 -7.18 -4.13
CA ALA A 165 3.00 -7.93 -4.45
C ALA A 165 3.32 -9.08 -5.42
N PHE A 166 2.33 -9.90 -5.77
CA PHE A 166 2.48 -10.83 -6.88
C PHE A 166 2.75 -10.07 -8.19
N THR A 167 3.63 -10.61 -9.02
CA THR A 167 3.90 -10.08 -10.38
C THR A 167 2.66 -10.14 -11.28
N HIS A 168 1.75 -11.09 -11.02
CA HIS A 168 0.47 -11.18 -11.69
C HIS A 168 -0.62 -10.52 -10.85
N GLN A 169 -1.19 -9.43 -11.38
CA GLN A 169 -2.33 -8.69 -10.83
C GLN A 169 -3.66 -9.41 -11.04
N ALA A 170 -4.69 -9.02 -10.31
CA ALA A 170 -6.04 -9.55 -10.51
C ALA A 170 -6.53 -9.18 -11.93
N THR A 171 -7.18 -10.14 -12.60
CA THR A 171 -7.70 -9.90 -13.95
C THR A 171 -9.16 -9.43 -13.87
N LEU A 172 -9.52 -8.43 -14.67
CA LEU A 172 -10.89 -7.96 -14.84
C LEU A 172 -11.26 -8.02 -16.32
N LEU A 173 -12.39 -8.63 -16.67
CA LEU A 173 -12.94 -8.53 -18.03
C LEU A 173 -13.65 -7.19 -18.19
N VAL A 174 -13.30 -6.46 -19.24
CA VAL A 174 -13.97 -5.23 -19.64
C VAL A 174 -14.54 -5.45 -21.04
N SER A 175 -15.86 -5.41 -21.15
CA SER A 175 -16.60 -5.61 -22.40
C SER A 175 -16.13 -6.83 -23.23
N PRO A 176 -16.15 -8.04 -22.65
CA PRO A 176 -15.68 -9.26 -23.30
C PRO A 176 -16.58 -9.78 -24.42
#